data_AF-A0A0C2DPD2-F1
#
_entry.id   AF-A0A0C2DPD2-F1
#
_cell.length_a   1.000
_cell.length_b   1.000
_cell.length_c   1.000
_cell.angle_alpha   90.00
_cell.angle_beta   90.00
_cell.angle_gamma   90.00
#
_symmetry.space_group_name_H-M   'P 1'
#
loop_
_entity.id
_entity.type
_entity.pdbx_description
1 polymer ?
#
loop_
_entity_poly.entity_id
_entity_poly.type
_entity_poly.pdbx_seq_one_letter_code
_entity_poly.pdbx_strand_id
1 'polypeptide(L)' 'MTETKSETFEEKMKHLEQIVKQLDEDEVSLEESLKLYQKGVELTAECEKILKDAELKVETLNRKGAEDE' A
#
# COMPACT_ATOMS: atom_id res chain seq x y z
N MET A 1 -12.95 22.37 6.07
CA MET A 1 -13.40 21.11 5.44
C MET A 1 -12.14 20.29 5.23
N THR A 2 -11.91 19.28 6.07
CA THR A 2 -10.73 18.42 5.97
C THR A 2 -10.98 17.40 4.87
N GLU A 3 -10.46 17.67 3.69
CA GLU A 3 -10.44 16.76 2.56
C GLU A 3 -9.66 15.51 3.01
N THR A 4 -10.36 14.37 3.14
CA THR A 4 -9.75 13.07 3.44
C THR A 4 -8.91 12.66 2.23
N LYS A 5 -7.68 13.17 2.18
CA LYS A 5 -6.72 12.86 1.13
C LYS A 5 -6.34 11.39 1.32
N SER A 6 -6.82 10.54 0.41
CA SER A 6 -6.39 9.15 0.36
C SER A 6 -4.88 9.13 0.16
N GLU A 7 -4.17 8.42 1.05
CA GLU A 7 -2.70 8.34 1.01
C GLU A 7 -2.23 7.75 -0.31
N THR A 8 -1.16 8.33 -0.86
CA THR A 8 -0.54 7.82 -2.08
C THR A 8 0.15 6.47 -1.84
N PHE A 9 0.44 5.73 -2.91
CA PHE A 9 1.21 4.48 -2.83
C PHE A 9 2.56 4.69 -2.12
N GLU A 10 3.26 5.77 -2.44
CA GLU A 10 4.57 6.09 -1.83
C GLU A 10 4.44 6.36 -0.33
N GLU A 11 3.39 7.06 0.10
CA GLU A 11 3.11 7.29 1.53
C GLU A 11 2.80 5.99 2.27
N LYS A 12 1.98 5.12 1.66
CA LYS A 12 1.67 3.80 2.23
C LYS A 12 2.91 2.91 2.34
N MET A 13 3.76 2.92 1.32
CA MET A 13 5.03 2.18 1.34
C MET A 13 5.95 2.68 2.45
N LYS A 14 6.05 3.99 2.63
CA LYS A 14 6.82 4.60 3.72
C LYS A 14 6.28 4.20 5.10
N HIS A 15 4.96 4.12 5.25
CA HIS A 15 4.35 3.62 6.49
C HIS A 15 4.66 2.15 6.73
N LEU A 16 4.66 1.32 5.70
CA LEU A 16 5.05 -0.08 5.80
C LEU A 16 6.52 -0.23 6.23
N GLU A 17 7.43 0.55 5.66
CA GLU A 17 8.84 0.59 6.08
C GLU A 17 9.00 0.99 7.55
N GLN A 18 8.22 1.97 8.01
CA GLN A 18 8.24 2.37 9.42
C GLN A 18 7.73 1.27 10.35
N ILE A 19 6.67 0.55 9.96
CA ILE A 19 6.15 -0.59 10.72
C ILE A 19 7.20 -1.69 10.82
N VAL A 20 7.84 -2.04 9.71
CA VAL A 20 8.92 -3.04 9.69
C VAL A 20 10.06 -2.61 10.61
N LYS A 21 10.45 -1.33 10.54
CA LYS A 21 11.49 -0.79 11.42
C LYS A 21 11.12 -0.90 12.90
N GLN A 22 9.88 -0.57 13.27
CA GLN A 22 9.40 -0.68 14.66
C GLN A 22 9.32 -2.13 15.13
N LEU A 23 8.95 -3.07 14.24
CA LEU A 23 8.94 -4.50 14.56
C LEU A 23 10.35 -5.07 14.79
N ASP A 24 11.39 -4.43 14.24
CA ASP A 24 12.79 -4.82 14.41
C ASP A 24 13.41 -4.25 15.70
N GLU A 25 12.73 -3.32 16.38
CA GLU A 25 13.20 -2.74 17.65
C GLU A 25 13.02 -3.73 18.81
N ASP A 26 14.09 -4.03 19.54
CA ASP A 26 14.12 -4.96 20.70
C ASP A 26 13.15 -4.58 21.84
N GLU A 27 12.67 -3.32 21.89
CA GLU A 27 11.78 -2.81 22.94
C GLU A 27 10.28 -2.93 22.63
N VAL A 28 9.91 -3.43 21.45
CA VAL A 28 8.49 -3.55 21.08
C VAL A 28 7.82 -4.68 21.89
N SER A 29 6.77 -4.32 22.63
CA SER A 29 5.98 -5.29 23.39
C SER A 29 5.18 -6.20 22.46
N LEU A 30 4.88 -7.43 22.88
CA LEU A 30 4.09 -8.40 22.10
C LEU A 30 2.75 -7.83 21.61
N GLU A 31 2.06 -7.05 22.45
CA GLU A 31 0.78 -6.43 22.07
C GLU A 31 0.97 -5.39 20.96
N GLU A 32 2.04 -4.58 21.04
CA GLU A 32 2.39 -3.65 19.98
C GLU A 32 2.84 -4.37 18.71
N SER A 33 3.61 -5.45 18.81
CA SER A 33 4.01 -6.26 17.65
C SER A 33 2.78 -6.77 16.89
N LEU A 34 1.75 -7.23 17.61
CA LEU A 34 0.51 -7.72 16.99
C LEU A 34 -0.26 -6.59 16.28
N LYS A 35 -0.34 -5.41 16.90
CA LYS A 35 -0.98 -4.23 16.30
C LYS A 35 -0.24 -3.77 15.04
N LEU A 36 1.09 -3.68 15.12
CA LEU A 36 1.97 -3.31 14.01
C LEU A 36 1.86 -4.31 12.86
N TYR A 37 1.89 -5.61 13.17
CA TYR A 37 1.72 -6.66 12.18
C TYR A 37 0.36 -6.57 11.48
N GLN A 38 -0.73 -6.44 12.22
CA GLN A 38 -2.07 -6.30 11.65
C GLN A 38 -2.15 -5.09 10.71
N LYS A 39 -1.60 -3.94 11.15
CA LYS A 39 -1.56 -2.74 10.33
C LYS A 39 -0.67 -2.89 9.08
N GLY A 40 0.44 -3.60 9.19
CA GLY A 40 1.31 -3.93 8.05
C GLY A 40 0.60 -4.80 7.01
N VAL A 41 -0.19 -5.79 7.44
CA VAL A 41 -1.00 -6.64 6.55
C VAL A 41 -2.07 -5.80 5.84
N GLU A 42 -2.77 -4.92 6.55
CA GLU A 42 -3.76 -4.03 5.94
C GLU A 42 -3.14 -3.09 4.90
N LEU A 43 -2.02 -2.43 5.24
CA LEU A 43 -1.30 -1.55 4.31
C LEU A 43 -0.79 -2.29 3.08
N THR A 44 -0.31 -3.52 3.25
CA THR A 44 0.14 -4.36 2.13
C THR A 44 -1.01 -4.65 1.17
N ALA A 45 -2.17 -5.06 1.69
CA ALA A 45 -3.35 -5.32 0.86
C ALA A 45 -3.83 -4.06 0.11
N GLU A 46 -3.74 -2.88 0.73
CA GLU A 46 -4.02 -1.62 0.04
C GLU A 46 -3.02 -1.32 -1.08
N CYS A 47 -1.73 -1.55 -0.86
CA CYS A 47 -0.69 -1.37 -1.88
C CYS A 47 -0.91 -2.30 -3.08
N GLU A 48 -1.21 -3.58 -2.82
CA GLU A 48 -1.54 -4.56 -3.86
C GLU A 48 -2.75 -4.11 -4.70
N LYS A 49 -3.77 -3.57 -4.04
CA LYS A 49 -4.95 -3.03 -4.74
C LYS A 49 -4.58 -1.88 -5.67
N ILE A 50 -3.77 -0.93 -5.20
CA ILE A 50 -3.32 0.20 -6.03
C ILE A 50 -2.53 -0.29 -7.25
N LEU A 51 -1.62 -1.25 -7.06
CA LEU A 51 -0.83 -1.82 -8.14
C LEU A 51 -1.72 -2.54 -9.16
N LYS A 52 -2.71 -3.30 -8.68
CA LYS A 52 -3.66 -4.00 -9.55
C LYS A 52 -4.52 -3.03 -10.36
N ASP A 53 -5.02 -1.96 -9.74
CA ASP A 53 -5.76 -0.91 -10.45
C ASP A 53 -4.89 -0.22 -11.51
N ALA A 54 -3.60 0.01 -11.20
CA ALA A 54 -2.65 0.57 -12.16
C ALA A 54 -2.40 -0.39 -13.34
N GLU A 55 -2.20 -1.68 -13.08
CA GLU A 55 -2.01 -2.72 -14.09
C GLU A 55 -3.22 -2.82 -15.03
N LEU A 56 -4.43 -2.87 -14.49
CA LEU A 56 -5.68 -2.90 -15.27
C LEU A 56 -5.83 -1.67 -16.17
N LYS A 57 -5.42 -0.50 -15.67
CA LYS A 57 -5.45 0.74 -16.44
C LYS A 57 -4.46 0.70 -17.61
N VAL A 58 -3.24 0.19 -17.38
CA VAL A 58 -2.24 0.00 -18.44
C VAL A 58 -2.73 -1.02 -19.47
N GLU A 59 -3.28 -2.16 -19.03
CA GLU A 59 -3.82 -3.18 -19.94
C GLU A 59 -4.95 -2.60 -20.82
N THR A 60 -5.85 -1.82 -20.23
CA THR A 60 -6.94 -1.18 -20.94
C THR A 60 -6.44 -0.18 -21.99
N LEU A 61 -5.41 0.59 -21.67
CA LEU A 61 -4.80 1.54 -22.59
C LEU A 61 -4.09 0.81 -23.75
N ASN A 62 -3.35 -0.26 -23.46
CA ASN A 62 -2.70 -1.08 -24.49
C ASN A 62 -3.72 -1.74 -25.43
N ARG A 63 -4.84 -2.25 -24.89
CA ARG A 63 -5.90 -2.83 -25.72
C ARG A 63 -6.54 -1.78 -26.63
N LYS A 64 -6.88 -0.60 -26.10
CA LYS A 64 -7.43 0.49 -26.92
C LYS A 64 -6.46 0.95 -27.99
N GLY A 65 -5.17 1.09 -27.67
CA GLY A 65 -4.15 1.46 -28.65
C GLY A 65 -3.97 0.45 -29.78
N ALA A 66 -4.31 -0.82 -29.55
CA ALA A 66 -4.25 -1.88 -30.56
C ALA A 66 -5.53 -2.01 -31.41
N GLU A 67 -6.62 -1.34 -31.03
CA GLU A 67 -7.91 -1.34 -31.76
C GLU A 67 -8.02 -0.15 -32.74
N ASP A 68 -7.12 0.84 -32.62
CA ASP A 68 -7.03 2.02 -33.48
C ASP A 68 -6.04 1.84 -34.67
N GLU A 69 -5.44 0.64 -34.85
CA GLU A 69 -4.63 0.24 -36.03
C GLU A 69 -5.38 -0.75 -36.97
#